data_AF-A0A1C5C2V2-F1
#
_entry.id   AF-A0A1C5C2V2-F1
#
_cell.length_a   1.000
_cell.length_b   1.000
_cell.length_c   1.000
_cell.angle_alpha   90.00
_cell.angle_beta   90.00
_cell.angle_gamma   90.00
#
_symmetry.space_group_name_H-M   'P 1'
#
loop_
_entity.id
_entity.type
_entity.pdbx_description
1 polymer ?
#
loop_
_entity_poly.entity_id
_entity_poly.type
_entity_poly.pdbx_seq_one_letter_code
_entity_poly.pdbx_strand_id
1 'polypeptide(L)'
;MSPDMSHVSPDPEPESTTGLEPGGSVPPGETPPAESSMPQAAVREPGATQRGWGKAPLALILVLVVLFAAFFLVYALVLIH
;
A
#
# COMPACT_ATOMS: atom_id res chain seq x y z
N MET A 1 -9.10 -17.87 -62.95
CA MET A 1 -8.22 -18.56 -62.01
C MET A 1 -7.69 -17.50 -61.04
N SER A 2 -8.42 -17.25 -59.95
CA SER A 2 -7.94 -16.37 -58.87
C SER A 2 -7.68 -17.28 -57.67
N PRO A 3 -6.45 -17.34 -57.15
CA PRO A 3 -6.14 -18.18 -56.00
C PRO A 3 -6.82 -17.56 -54.76
N ASP A 4 -7.68 -18.35 -54.11
CA ASP A 4 -8.27 -18.05 -52.82
C ASP A 4 -7.12 -17.96 -51.80
N MET A 5 -6.72 -16.75 -51.44
CA MET A 5 -5.80 -16.50 -50.34
C MET A 5 -6.56 -16.83 -49.06
N SER A 6 -6.34 -18.02 -48.51
CA SER A 6 -6.88 -18.45 -47.23
C SER A 6 -6.58 -17.39 -46.17
N HIS A 7 -7.60 -16.64 -45.77
CA HIS A 7 -7.49 -15.61 -44.74
C HIS A 7 -7.30 -16.33 -43.41
N VAL A 8 -6.07 -16.46 -42.95
CA VAL A 8 -5.80 -16.88 -41.57
C VAL A 8 -6.26 -15.73 -40.69
N SER A 9 -7.38 -15.91 -39.99
CA SER A 9 -7.79 -14.94 -38.97
C SER A 9 -6.67 -14.92 -37.92
N PRO A 10 -6.14 -13.74 -37.56
CA PRO A 10 -5.16 -13.64 -36.47
C PRO A 10 -5.79 -13.91 -35.10
N ASP A 11 -7.13 -13.97 -35.05
CA ASP A 11 -7.86 -14.25 -33.83
C ASP A 11 -7.66 -15.71 -33.43
N PRO A 12 -7.28 -15.97 -32.16
CA PRO A 12 -7.01 -17.32 -31.70
C PRO A 12 -8.30 -18.14 -31.65
N GLU A 13 -8.19 -19.42 -32.01
CA GLU A 13 -9.34 -20.33 -32.03
C GLU A 13 -9.95 -20.47 -30.64
N PRO A 14 -11.26 -20.18 -30.46
CA PRO A 14 -11.90 -20.07 -29.15
C PRO A 14 -11.73 -21.34 -28.31
N GLU A 15 -11.81 -22.51 -28.94
CA GLU A 15 -11.63 -23.84 -28.32
C GLU A 15 -10.22 -24.11 -27.76
N SER A 16 -9.23 -23.31 -28.15
CA SER A 16 -7.83 -23.45 -27.75
C SER A 16 -7.34 -22.30 -26.87
N THR A 17 -8.12 -21.23 -26.76
CA THR A 17 -7.74 -20.00 -26.06
C THR A 17 -8.73 -19.69 -24.95
N THR A 18 -8.21 -19.67 -23.74
CA THR A 18 -9.00 -19.40 -22.54
C THR A 18 -9.65 -18.02 -22.61
N GLY A 19 -10.94 -17.94 -22.27
CA GLY A 19 -11.66 -16.67 -22.05
C GLY A 19 -12.41 -16.13 -23.27
N LEU A 20 -12.45 -16.86 -24.40
CA LEU A 20 -13.26 -16.52 -25.58
C LEU A 20 -14.58 -17.30 -25.68
N GLU A 21 -14.83 -18.29 -24.83
CA GLU A 21 -16.15 -18.91 -24.71
C GLU A 21 -17.23 -17.89 -24.28
N PRO A 22 -18.48 -18.02 -24.76
CA PRO A 22 -19.63 -17.23 -24.30
C PRO A 22 -19.91 -17.45 -22.80
N GLY A 23 -19.21 -16.71 -21.95
CA GLY A 23 -19.13 -16.92 -20.51
C GLY A 23 -17.83 -16.43 -19.88
N GLY A 24 -16.77 -16.20 -20.67
CA GLY A 24 -15.56 -15.48 -20.26
C GLY A 24 -14.88 -16.04 -19.02
N SER A 25 -14.95 -17.36 -18.81
CA SER A 25 -14.38 -17.99 -17.63
C SER A 25 -12.90 -18.30 -17.87
N VAL A 26 -12.05 -17.53 -17.22
CA VAL A 26 -10.63 -17.84 -17.06
C VAL A 26 -10.50 -18.97 -16.01
N PRO A 27 -9.75 -20.07 -16.25
CA PRO A 27 -9.50 -21.10 -15.27
C PRO A 27 -9.00 -20.50 -13.96
N PRO A 28 -9.50 -20.95 -12.81
CA PRO A 28 -8.99 -20.55 -11.51
C PRO A 28 -7.47 -20.81 -11.45
N GLY A 29 -6.67 -19.76 -11.47
CA GLY A 29 -5.20 -19.82 -11.49
C GLY A 29 -4.50 -19.00 -12.58
N GLU A 30 -5.21 -18.63 -13.66
CA GLU A 30 -4.67 -17.79 -14.75
C GLU A 30 -4.88 -16.27 -14.51
N THR A 31 -5.76 -15.92 -13.56
CA THR A 31 -5.68 -14.62 -12.90
C THR A 31 -4.59 -14.74 -11.83
N PRO A 32 -3.50 -13.95 -11.89
CA PRO A 32 -2.62 -13.80 -10.74
C PRO A 32 -3.50 -13.52 -9.52
N PRO A 33 -3.27 -14.15 -8.36
CA PRO A 33 -4.01 -13.81 -7.15
C PRO A 33 -3.90 -12.31 -7.01
N ALA A 34 -5.05 -11.62 -7.08
CA ALA A 34 -5.16 -10.17 -7.16
C ALA A 34 -4.02 -9.57 -6.34
N GLU A 35 -3.05 -8.95 -7.03
CA GLU A 35 -1.81 -8.45 -6.43
C GLU A 35 -2.18 -7.86 -5.08
N SER A 36 -1.80 -8.58 -4.03
CA SER A 36 -2.25 -8.29 -2.70
C SER A 36 -1.63 -6.95 -2.33
N SER A 37 -2.34 -5.86 -2.58
CA SER A 37 -2.05 -4.53 -2.02
C SER A 37 -2.12 -4.55 -0.49
N MET A 38 -2.52 -5.69 0.08
CA MET A 38 -2.31 -6.00 1.48
C MET A 38 -0.88 -6.54 1.62
N PRO A 39 0.02 -5.85 2.34
CA PRO A 39 1.24 -6.50 2.80
C PRO A 39 0.78 -7.78 3.51
N GLN A 40 1.30 -8.92 3.05
CA GLN A 40 1.25 -10.23 3.70
C GLN A 40 0.91 -10.00 5.17
N ALA A 41 -0.33 -10.28 5.57
CA ALA A 41 -0.87 -9.92 6.87
C ALA A 41 0.21 -10.22 7.89
N ALA A 42 0.83 -9.14 8.42
CA ALA A 42 2.05 -9.26 9.18
C ALA A 42 1.78 -10.32 10.22
N VAL A 43 2.47 -11.47 10.13
CA VAL A 43 2.42 -12.48 11.17
C VAL A 43 2.63 -11.69 12.45
N ARG A 44 1.64 -11.71 13.34
CA ARG A 44 1.64 -10.90 14.55
C ARG A 44 2.88 -11.32 15.33
N GLU A 45 3.98 -10.59 15.16
CA GLU A 45 5.20 -10.78 15.94
C GLU A 45 4.81 -10.48 17.39
N PRO A 46 4.74 -11.48 18.28
CA PRO A 46 4.40 -11.29 19.68
C PRO A 46 5.62 -10.65 20.36
N GLY A 47 5.92 -9.40 20.00
CA GLY A 47 7.17 -8.75 20.35
C GLY A 47 7.46 -7.46 19.59
N ALA A 48 6.74 -7.16 18.49
CA ALA A 48 6.93 -5.92 17.71
C ALA A 48 6.43 -4.64 18.41
N THR A 49 6.28 -4.66 19.73
CA THR A 49 6.11 -3.47 20.54
C THR A 49 7.43 -3.22 21.25
N GLN A 50 8.17 -2.22 20.79
CA GLN A 50 9.28 -1.60 21.51
C GLN A 50 8.74 -0.98 22.81
N ARG A 51 8.44 -1.81 23.83
CA ARG A 51 7.71 -1.41 25.05
C ARG A 51 8.37 -0.26 25.80
N GLY A 52 9.67 -0.05 25.61
CA GLY A 52 10.45 1.04 26.20
C GLY A 52 10.57 2.32 25.34
N TRP A 53 10.45 2.24 24.01
CA TRP A 53 10.74 3.39 23.14
C TRP A 53 9.56 4.32 22.90
N GLY A 54 8.32 3.90 23.14
CA GLY A 54 7.16 4.78 22.93
C GLY A 54 7.14 6.00 23.86
N LYS A 55 7.69 5.88 25.07
CA LYS A 55 7.69 6.98 26.06
C LYS A 55 8.80 8.01 25.84
N ALA A 56 9.91 7.61 25.23
CA ALA A 56 11.09 8.47 25.09
C ALA A 56 10.84 9.69 24.17
N PRO A 57 10.28 9.54 22.96
CA PRO A 57 9.91 10.68 22.11
C PRO A 57 8.86 11.57 22.77
N LEU A 58 7.87 10.99 23.45
CA LEU A 58 6.83 11.75 24.14
C LEU A 58 7.42 12.62 25.26
N ALA A 59 8.32 12.06 26.08
CA ALA A 59 9.00 12.80 27.13
C ALA A 59 9.86 13.93 26.54
N LEU A 60 10.59 13.68 25.46
CA LEU A 60 11.41 14.69 24.77
C LEU A 60 10.55 15.85 24.25
N ILE A 61 9.42 15.55 23.61
CA ILE A 61 8.48 16.58 23.12
C ILE A 61 7.93 17.39 24.30
N LEU A 62 7.54 16.74 25.40
CA LEU A 62 6.99 17.41 26.56
C LEU A 62 8.01 18.37 27.20
N VAL A 63 9.27 17.94 27.34
CA VAL A 63 10.36 18.80 27.81
C VAL A 63 10.53 20.01 26.88
N LEU A 64 10.57 19.79 25.57
CA LEU A 64 10.71 20.87 24.59
C LEU A 64 9.57 21.90 24.69
N VAL A 65 8.33 21.43 24.81
CA VAL A 65 7.15 22.29 24.99
C VAL A 65 7.26 23.14 26.24
N VAL A 66 7.67 22.55 27.37
CA VAL A 66 7.85 23.30 28.64
C VAL A 66 8.95 24.36 28.50
N LEU A 67 10.07 24.05 27.84
CA LEU A 67 11.12 25.04 27.59
C LEU A 67 10.61 26.22 26.75
N PHE A 68 9.90 25.96 25.65
CA PHE A 68 9.34 27.04 24.82
C PHE A 68 8.30 27.85 25.60
N ALA A 69 7.40 27.21 26.33
CA ALA A 69 6.41 27.90 27.15
C ALA A 69 7.06 28.82 28.20
N ALA A 70 8.11 28.33 28.89
CA ALA A 70 8.87 29.12 29.86
C ALA A 70 9.60 30.29 29.19
N PHE A 71 10.21 30.08 28.02
CA PHE A 71 10.84 31.14 27.25
C PHE A 71 9.85 32.25 26.89
N PHE A 72 8.68 31.90 26.32
CA PHE A 72 7.66 32.87 25.98
C PHE A 72 7.10 33.60 27.21
N LEU A 73 6.96 32.90 28.33
CA LEU A 73 6.52 33.51 29.59
C LEU A 73 7.51 34.58 30.06
N VAL A 74 8.81 34.25 30.10
CA VAL A 74 9.86 35.22 30.46
C VAL A 74 9.91 36.38 29.46
N TYR A 75 9.87 36.07 28.16
CA TYR A 75 9.87 37.08 27.11
C TYR A 75 8.68 38.06 27.24
N ALA A 76 7.47 37.54 27.53
CA ALA A 76 6.29 38.36 27.74
C ALA A 76 6.45 39.29 28.96
N LEU A 77 7.01 38.78 30.06
CA LEU A 77 7.29 39.60 31.26
C LEU A 77 8.30 40.72 30.95
N VAL A 78 9.37 40.40 30.21
CA VAL A 78 10.37 41.40 29.78
C VAL A 78 9.77 42.43 28.82
N LEU A 79 8.85 42.03 27.95
CA LEU A 79 8.22 42.93 26.98
C LEU A 79 7.19 43.86 27.62
N ILE A 80 6.49 43.39 28.66
CA ILE A 80 5.46 44.16 29.38
C ILE A 80 6.09 45.14 30.37
N HIS A 81 7.26 44.82 30.93
CA HIS A 81 7.97 45.67 31.90
C HIS A 81 8.85 46.73 31.21
#